data_AF-A0AAE0A3C4-F1
#
_entry.id   AF-A0AAE0A3C4-F1
#
_cell.length_a   1.000
_cell.length_b   1.000
_cell.length_c   1.000
_cell.angle_alpha   90.00
_cell.angle_beta   90.00
_cell.angle_gamma   90.00
#
_symmetry.space_group_name_H-M   'P 1'
#
loop_
_entity.id
_entity.type
_entity.pdbx_description
1 polymer ?
#
loop_
_entity_poly.entity_id
_entity_poly.type
_entity_poly.pdbx_seq_one_letter_code
_entity_poly.pdbx_strand_id
1 'polypeptide(L)'
;MSCLDIVKEDKTDAAKDFFQGTPLSRFYSSSFIVLILKVDNPSSFDKFRPISLCSVAYKIFSKIIVFRLTDVVEKLVSHEQGAFILGRSIFEIITLAQEMVHSLHKKRTGANVMVKLDMDKAYDRVNWSFLLETSIRNLANALETYEKWSGQRISKAKSALFPSKYITPASKRGLLRITGFLEGKFPVTYLGEPLVSRKSTSRIMEPLVEKIRKKIAGWKFKLLSQGGRLILLRHVLSSMPIHWMSVINVPLARRSTALTTAWPPSRLVAAVNEAKYCRNDHILVRKGRPNDSRFWRSMVAIIPEVMDNIKILVRGGNSSFWFDRWLASSPLSVRTEDISNNKMCIKDCWLNNNWNSDLLLELVGADRTMEILHNVPAGKRGQDVFIWKPTADGKFSTAIAWEALRSRCDNFCVE
;
A
#
# COMPACT_ATOMS: atom_id res chain seq x y z
N MET A 1 2.65 23.72 -30.95
CA MET A 1 1.45 23.69 -30.10
C MET A 1 0.63 24.99 -30.22
N SER A 2 0.69 25.65 -31.39
CA SER A 2 0.36 27.08 -31.59
C SER A 2 -1.13 27.45 -31.63
N CYS A 3 -2.04 26.47 -31.66
CA CYS A 3 -3.48 26.72 -31.62
C CYS A 3 -4.06 26.77 -30.19
N LEU A 4 -3.23 26.55 -29.15
CA LEU A 4 -3.70 26.58 -27.78
C LEU A 4 -4.05 27.99 -27.33
N ASP A 5 -3.24 28.98 -27.68
CA ASP A 5 -3.40 30.38 -27.28
C ASP A 5 -4.64 31.03 -27.91
N ILE A 6 -4.94 30.68 -29.18
CA ILE A 6 -6.14 31.12 -29.91
C ILE A 6 -7.41 30.62 -29.23
N VAL A 7 -7.46 29.33 -28.88
CA VAL A 7 -8.66 28.67 -28.34
C VAL A 7 -8.52 28.47 -26.82
N LYS A 8 -7.88 29.44 -26.13
CA LYS A 8 -7.65 29.42 -24.68
C LYS A 8 -8.83 30.01 -23.93
N GLU A 9 -9.32 31.15 -24.40
CA GLU A 9 -10.38 31.93 -23.74
C GLU A 9 -11.71 31.19 -23.85
N ASP A 10 -12.14 30.79 -25.06
CA ASP A 10 -13.30 29.91 -25.31
C ASP A 10 -13.38 28.71 -24.35
N LYS A 11 -12.26 28.01 -24.13
CA LYS A 11 -12.20 26.82 -23.26
C LYS A 11 -12.19 27.15 -21.77
N THR A 12 -11.71 28.34 -21.42
CA THR A 12 -11.72 28.84 -20.04
C THR A 12 -13.14 29.30 -19.68
N ASP A 13 -13.82 29.96 -20.60
CA ASP A 13 -15.17 30.49 -20.38
C ASP A 13 -16.22 29.39 -20.44
N ALA A 14 -16.15 28.48 -21.43
CA ALA A 14 -16.96 27.27 -21.41
C ALA A 14 -16.74 26.38 -20.16
N ALA A 15 -15.59 26.50 -19.47
CA ALA A 15 -15.37 25.88 -18.17
C ALA A 15 -16.01 26.68 -17.02
N LYS A 16 -15.92 28.02 -17.02
CA LYS A 16 -16.62 28.89 -16.06
C LYS A 16 -18.12 28.63 -16.10
N ASP A 17 -18.72 28.71 -17.28
CA ASP A 17 -20.17 28.53 -17.51
C ASP A 17 -20.64 27.17 -16.99
N PHE A 18 -19.93 26.10 -17.36
CA PHE A 18 -20.24 24.74 -16.90
C PHE A 18 -20.18 24.62 -15.36
N PHE A 19 -19.19 25.26 -14.70
CA PHE A 19 -19.09 25.28 -13.24
C PHE A 19 -20.01 26.30 -12.54
N GLN A 20 -20.65 27.20 -13.29
CA GLN A 20 -21.73 28.08 -12.82
C GLN A 20 -23.12 27.43 -12.99
N GLY A 21 -23.22 26.30 -13.69
CA GLY A 21 -24.46 25.52 -13.85
C GLY A 21 -25.00 25.44 -15.27
N THR A 22 -24.35 26.07 -16.25
CA THR A 22 -24.76 26.03 -17.66
C THR A 22 -24.69 24.60 -18.20
N PRO A 23 -25.78 24.04 -18.77
CA PRO A 23 -25.79 22.68 -19.30
C PRO A 23 -24.74 22.45 -20.40
N LEU A 24 -23.99 21.35 -20.29
CA LEU A 24 -22.97 21.01 -21.28
C LEU A 24 -23.61 20.70 -22.65
N SER A 25 -23.13 21.35 -23.71
CA SER A 25 -23.68 21.15 -25.06
C SER A 25 -23.50 19.71 -25.56
N ARG A 26 -24.46 19.24 -26.38
CA ARG A 26 -24.47 17.86 -26.93
C ARG A 26 -23.18 17.49 -27.70
N PHE A 27 -22.50 18.49 -28.26
CA PHE A 27 -21.22 18.30 -28.93
C PHE A 27 -20.12 17.84 -27.96
N TYR A 28 -20.01 18.48 -26.79
CA TYR A 28 -18.99 18.11 -25.80
C TYR A 28 -19.34 16.83 -25.04
N SER A 29 -20.63 16.52 -24.83
CA SER A 29 -21.08 15.29 -24.18
C SER A 29 -21.06 14.05 -25.08
N SER A 30 -20.87 14.22 -26.40
CA SER A 30 -20.74 13.10 -27.34
C SER A 30 -19.46 12.29 -27.08
N SER A 31 -19.53 10.97 -27.31
CA SER A 31 -18.38 10.07 -27.19
C SER A 31 -18.46 8.89 -28.16
N PHE A 32 -17.31 8.50 -28.73
CA PHE A 32 -17.21 7.34 -29.61
C PHE A 32 -16.81 6.10 -28.81
N ILE A 33 -17.60 5.03 -28.85
CA ILE A 33 -17.27 3.79 -28.14
C ILE A 33 -16.37 2.92 -29.01
N VAL A 34 -15.15 2.64 -28.52
CA VAL A 34 -14.19 1.74 -29.16
C VAL A 34 -14.05 0.46 -28.35
N LEU A 35 -14.04 -0.70 -29.03
CA LEU A 35 -13.90 -2.01 -28.39
C LEU A 35 -12.43 -2.45 -28.39
N ILE A 36 -11.80 -2.51 -27.21
CA ILE A 36 -10.43 -2.99 -27.04
C ILE A 36 -10.42 -4.47 -26.62
N LEU A 37 -9.59 -5.29 -27.26
CA LEU A 37 -9.42 -6.71 -26.95
C LEU A 37 -8.91 -6.95 -25.51
N LYS A 38 -9.50 -7.90 -24.78
CA LYS A 38 -8.95 -8.43 -23.52
C LYS A 38 -8.01 -9.62 -23.71
N VAL A 39 -8.11 -10.30 -24.86
CA VAL A 39 -7.37 -11.50 -25.25
C VAL A 39 -7.16 -11.49 -26.77
N ASP A 40 -6.10 -12.15 -27.26
CA ASP A 40 -5.66 -12.04 -28.65
C ASP A 40 -6.65 -12.63 -29.68
N ASN A 41 -7.56 -13.51 -29.26
CA ASN A 41 -8.65 -14.05 -30.08
C ASN A 41 -9.97 -14.07 -29.25
N PRO A 42 -10.89 -13.11 -29.43
CA PRO A 42 -12.14 -13.05 -28.68
C PRO A 42 -13.25 -13.91 -29.32
N SER A 43 -13.76 -14.90 -28.59
CA SER A 43 -14.91 -15.71 -29.03
C SER A 43 -16.29 -15.15 -28.63
N SER A 44 -16.33 -14.04 -27.88
CA SER A 44 -17.53 -13.55 -27.20
C SER A 44 -17.41 -12.08 -26.78
N PHE A 45 -18.53 -11.35 -26.72
CA PHE A 45 -18.53 -9.90 -26.43
C PHE A 45 -17.98 -9.52 -25.04
N ASP A 46 -18.02 -10.42 -24.05
CA ASP A 46 -17.39 -10.18 -22.75
C ASP A 46 -15.85 -10.12 -22.81
N LYS A 47 -15.25 -10.57 -23.92
CA LYS A 47 -13.81 -10.50 -24.20
C LYS A 47 -13.35 -9.13 -24.74
N PHE A 48 -14.25 -8.16 -24.88
CA PHE A 48 -13.91 -6.77 -25.24
C PHE A 48 -14.07 -5.83 -24.03
N ARG A 49 -13.31 -4.74 -24.00
CA ARG A 49 -13.52 -3.56 -23.14
C ARG A 49 -14.11 -2.44 -24.02
N PRO A 50 -15.36 -1.99 -23.79
CA PRO A 50 -15.80 -0.72 -24.35
C PRO A 50 -15.00 0.42 -23.68
N ILE A 51 -14.55 1.37 -24.48
CA ILE A 51 -13.86 2.58 -24.05
C ILE A 51 -14.52 3.77 -24.74
N SER A 52 -15.15 4.65 -23.96
CA SER A 52 -15.80 5.86 -24.46
C SER A 52 -14.76 6.96 -24.68
N LEU A 53 -14.52 7.33 -25.95
CA LEU A 53 -13.66 8.43 -26.35
C LEU A 53 -14.43 9.75 -26.28
N CYS A 54 -14.51 10.33 -25.07
CA CYS A 54 -15.12 11.64 -24.85
C CYS A 54 -14.28 12.79 -25.46
N SER A 55 -14.94 13.93 -25.69
CA SER A 55 -14.31 15.17 -26.17
C SER A 55 -13.17 15.68 -25.27
N VAL A 56 -12.29 16.52 -25.82
CA VAL A 56 -11.18 17.13 -25.05
C VAL A 56 -11.71 18.08 -23.96
N ALA A 57 -12.75 18.86 -24.24
CA ALA A 57 -13.39 19.73 -23.26
C ALA A 57 -13.96 18.92 -22.08
N TYR A 58 -14.69 17.85 -22.35
CA TYR A 58 -15.21 16.94 -21.32
C TYR A 58 -14.07 16.35 -20.44
N LYS A 59 -12.94 16.01 -21.06
CA LYS A 59 -11.74 15.52 -20.33
C LYS A 59 -11.08 16.61 -19.47
N ILE A 60 -11.12 17.88 -19.87
CA ILE A 60 -10.66 19.02 -19.05
C ILE A 60 -11.60 19.20 -17.86
N PHE A 61 -12.91 19.29 -18.09
CA PHE A 61 -13.90 19.57 -17.04
C PHE A 61 -13.94 18.45 -15.99
N SER A 62 -13.97 17.19 -16.44
CA SER A 62 -13.85 16.04 -15.53
C SER A 62 -12.51 15.97 -14.80
N LYS A 63 -11.39 16.41 -15.41
CA LYS A 63 -10.10 16.49 -14.71
C LYS A 63 -10.07 17.60 -13.63
N ILE A 64 -10.75 18.73 -13.85
CA ILE A 64 -10.94 19.77 -12.82
C ILE A 64 -11.77 19.24 -11.66
N ILE A 65 -12.86 18.50 -11.92
CA ILE A 65 -13.67 17.83 -10.89
C ILE A 65 -12.80 16.83 -10.10
N VAL A 66 -12.05 15.95 -10.78
CA VAL A 66 -11.15 14.98 -10.13
C VAL A 66 -10.09 15.68 -9.27
N PHE A 67 -9.55 16.83 -9.71
CA PHE A 67 -8.60 17.60 -8.90
C PHE A 67 -9.26 18.09 -7.61
N ARG A 68 -10.41 18.79 -7.69
CA ARG A 68 -11.17 19.27 -6.52
C ARG A 68 -11.61 18.13 -5.58
N LEU A 69 -11.91 16.94 -6.12
CA LEU A 69 -12.29 15.78 -5.31
C LEU A 69 -11.10 15.09 -4.63
N THR A 70 -9.87 15.21 -5.13
CA THR A 70 -8.70 14.48 -4.59
C THR A 70 -8.48 14.80 -3.11
N ASP A 71 -8.53 16.08 -2.74
CA ASP A 71 -8.34 16.57 -1.37
C ASP A 71 -9.44 16.17 -0.38
N VAL A 72 -10.55 15.61 -0.89
CA VAL A 72 -11.70 15.13 -0.11
C VAL A 72 -11.74 13.61 -0.07
N VAL A 73 -11.44 12.95 -1.19
CA VAL A 73 -11.44 11.49 -1.35
C VAL A 73 -10.48 10.83 -0.36
N GLU A 74 -9.31 11.40 -0.09
CA GLU A 74 -8.37 10.84 0.90
C GLU A 74 -8.93 10.80 2.34
N LYS A 75 -9.91 11.65 2.66
CA LYS A 75 -10.58 11.72 3.97
C LYS A 75 -11.81 10.82 4.04
N LEU A 76 -12.44 10.52 2.89
CA LEU A 76 -13.60 9.63 2.79
C LEU A 76 -13.22 8.16 2.59
N VAL A 77 -12.05 7.89 2.00
CA VAL A 77 -11.63 6.54 1.59
C VAL A 77 -10.64 5.94 2.59
N SER A 78 -11.12 4.90 3.28
CA SER A 78 -10.39 4.16 4.31
C SER A 78 -8.98 3.72 3.89
N HIS A 79 -8.06 3.63 4.83
CA HIS A 79 -6.62 3.44 4.58
C HIS A 79 -6.24 2.11 3.91
N GLU A 80 -7.12 1.10 3.96
CA GLU A 80 -7.03 -0.19 3.26
C GLU A 80 -6.98 -0.03 1.73
N GLN A 81 -7.66 1.00 1.20
CA GLN A 81 -7.83 1.19 -0.24
C GLN A 81 -6.56 1.81 -0.85
N GLY A 82 -5.57 0.96 -1.15
CA GLY A 82 -4.30 1.39 -1.74
C GLY A 82 -4.33 1.65 -3.26
N ALA A 83 -5.46 1.44 -3.94
CA ALA A 83 -5.59 1.58 -5.39
C ALA A 83 -6.39 2.84 -5.78
N PHE A 84 -5.91 3.55 -6.82
CA PHE A 84 -6.48 4.80 -7.36
C PHE A 84 -6.47 6.01 -6.42
N ILE A 85 -5.73 5.96 -5.31
CA ILE A 85 -5.45 7.08 -4.42
C ILE A 85 -4.00 7.54 -4.63
N LEU A 86 -3.72 8.84 -4.53
CA LEU A 86 -2.38 9.38 -4.65
C LEU A 86 -1.51 8.94 -3.45
N GLY A 87 -0.19 8.81 -3.64
CA GLY A 87 0.76 8.44 -2.58
C GLY A 87 0.67 7.01 -2.01
N ARG A 88 -0.45 6.30 -2.17
CA ARG A 88 -0.63 4.91 -1.72
C ARG A 88 -0.02 3.92 -2.72
N SER A 89 0.72 2.92 -2.25
CA SER A 89 1.42 1.95 -3.10
C SER A 89 0.64 0.64 -3.24
N ILE A 90 0.54 0.12 -4.47
CA ILE A 90 -0.05 -1.21 -4.73
C ILE A 90 0.70 -2.33 -3.99
N PHE A 91 2.00 -2.16 -3.75
CA PHE A 91 2.83 -3.12 -3.03
C PHE A 91 2.44 -3.25 -1.55
N GLU A 92 1.85 -2.22 -0.93
CA GLU A 92 1.32 -2.29 0.45
C GLU A 92 0.15 -3.29 0.51
N ILE A 93 -0.79 -3.22 -0.43
CA ILE A 93 -1.95 -4.13 -0.52
C ILE A 93 -1.48 -5.57 -0.76
N ILE A 94 -0.54 -5.76 -1.69
CA ILE A 94 -0.04 -7.10 -2.05
C ILE A 94 0.72 -7.72 -0.88
N THR A 95 1.52 -6.91 -0.16
CA THR A 95 2.21 -7.32 1.07
C THR A 95 1.22 -7.71 2.17
N LEU A 96 0.18 -6.90 2.40
CA LEU A 96 -0.88 -7.19 3.36
C LEU A 96 -1.61 -8.51 3.02
N ALA A 97 -1.99 -8.72 1.75
CA ALA A 97 -2.61 -9.95 1.29
C ALA A 97 -1.69 -11.17 1.47
N GLN A 98 -0.39 -11.04 1.19
CA GLN A 98 0.60 -12.09 1.41
C GLN A 98 0.81 -12.39 2.92
N GLU A 99 0.70 -11.39 3.80
CA GLU A 99 0.70 -11.60 5.24
C GLU A 99 -0.61 -12.24 5.77
N MET A 100 -1.76 -11.95 5.16
CA MET A 100 -3.02 -12.68 5.43
C MET A 100 -2.90 -14.16 5.02
N VAL A 101 -2.33 -14.44 3.84
CA VAL A 101 -2.08 -15.82 3.34
C VAL A 101 -1.10 -16.59 4.25
N HIS A 102 -0.06 -15.96 4.79
CA HIS A 102 0.81 -16.56 5.82
C HIS A 102 0.06 -16.89 7.13
N SER A 103 -1.01 -16.14 7.42
CA SER A 103 -1.81 -16.32 8.64
C SER A 103 -2.87 -17.41 8.51
N LEU A 104 -3.37 -17.66 7.30
CA LEU A 104 -4.44 -18.62 7.01
C LEU A 104 -4.22 -19.98 7.67
N HIS A 105 -2.99 -20.50 7.65
CA HIS A 105 -2.64 -21.82 8.20
C HIS A 105 -2.08 -21.81 9.64
N LYS A 106 -2.34 -20.75 10.43
CA LYS A 106 -2.15 -20.75 11.90
C LYS A 106 -3.34 -21.44 12.60
N LYS A 107 -3.10 -22.19 13.68
CA LYS A 107 -4.16 -22.84 14.48
C LYS A 107 -4.94 -21.77 15.25
N ARG A 108 -6.27 -21.78 15.12
CA ARG A 108 -7.24 -20.89 15.79
C ARG A 108 -8.56 -21.66 15.99
N THR A 109 -9.34 -21.26 16.98
CA THR A 109 -10.74 -21.71 17.15
C THR A 109 -11.54 -21.43 15.87
N GLY A 110 -12.39 -22.36 15.44
CA GLY A 110 -13.16 -22.26 14.18
C GLY A 110 -12.36 -22.44 12.87
N ALA A 111 -11.03 -22.37 12.92
CA ALA A 111 -10.12 -22.26 11.77
C ALA A 111 -10.32 -20.98 10.91
N ASN A 112 -9.31 -20.62 10.13
CA ASN A 112 -9.35 -19.41 9.29
C ASN A 112 -9.86 -19.73 7.87
N VAL A 113 -10.47 -18.75 7.21
CA VAL A 113 -10.84 -18.78 5.80
C VAL A 113 -10.44 -17.44 5.18
N MET A 114 -9.98 -17.46 3.93
CA MET A 114 -9.77 -16.24 3.13
C MET A 114 -10.75 -16.27 1.95
N VAL A 115 -11.40 -15.14 1.68
CA VAL A 115 -12.33 -14.98 0.55
C VAL A 115 -11.72 -13.97 -0.43
N LYS A 116 -11.66 -14.33 -1.71
CA LYS A 116 -11.34 -13.41 -2.81
C LYS A 116 -12.63 -13.08 -3.53
N LEU A 117 -12.93 -11.79 -3.67
CA LEU A 117 -14.07 -11.26 -4.42
C LEU A 117 -13.58 -10.52 -5.67
N ASP A 118 -14.40 -10.50 -6.71
CA ASP A 118 -14.25 -9.64 -7.90
C ASP A 118 -15.64 -9.24 -8.40
N MET A 119 -15.84 -7.96 -8.74
CA MET A 119 -17.15 -7.45 -9.16
C MET A 119 -17.35 -7.67 -10.67
N ASP A 120 -18.55 -8.09 -11.08
CA ASP A 120 -18.87 -8.10 -12.51
C ASP A 120 -19.10 -6.68 -13.03
N LYS A 121 -18.41 -6.31 -14.12
CA LYS A 121 -18.58 -5.03 -14.82
C LYS A 121 -18.67 -3.81 -13.88
N ALA A 122 -17.70 -3.68 -12.96
CA ALA A 122 -17.72 -2.71 -11.87
C ALA A 122 -17.98 -1.23 -12.25
N TYR A 123 -17.62 -0.82 -13.48
CA TYR A 123 -17.91 0.52 -14.01
C TYR A 123 -19.27 0.60 -14.74
N ASP A 124 -19.69 -0.48 -15.41
CA ASP A 124 -20.91 -0.50 -16.23
C ASP A 124 -22.18 -0.76 -15.40
N ARG A 125 -22.03 -1.23 -14.14
CA ARG A 125 -23.13 -1.62 -13.24
C ARG A 125 -23.38 -0.68 -12.06
N VAL A 126 -22.77 0.50 -12.02
CA VAL A 126 -22.97 1.43 -10.91
C VAL A 126 -24.34 2.11 -11.02
N ASN A 127 -25.16 2.00 -9.97
CA ASN A 127 -26.40 2.77 -9.83
C ASN A 127 -26.08 4.25 -9.58
N TRP A 128 -26.67 5.14 -10.40
CA TRP A 128 -26.47 6.58 -10.31
C TRP A 128 -27.18 7.24 -9.13
N SER A 129 -28.36 6.75 -8.71
CA SER A 129 -29.04 7.23 -7.50
C SER A 129 -28.16 7.01 -6.26
N PHE A 130 -27.55 5.82 -6.15
CA PHE A 130 -26.59 5.52 -5.08
C PHE A 130 -25.39 6.49 -5.06
N LEU A 131 -24.86 6.89 -6.23
CA LEU A 131 -23.77 7.87 -6.31
C LEU A 131 -24.20 9.30 -5.94
N LEU A 132 -25.48 9.64 -6.10
CA LEU A 132 -26.03 10.97 -5.81
C LEU A 132 -26.48 11.10 -4.35
N GLU A 133 -27.02 10.03 -3.77
CA GLU A 133 -27.59 10.00 -2.41
C GLU A 133 -26.53 9.79 -1.31
N THR A 134 -25.39 9.16 -1.61
CA THR A 134 -24.44 8.70 -0.57
C THR A 134 -23.51 9.81 -0.07
N SER A 135 -24.06 10.75 0.70
CA SER A 135 -23.30 11.64 1.60
C SER A 135 -23.50 11.24 3.08
N ILE A 136 -22.50 10.55 3.63
CA ILE A 136 -22.28 10.32 5.09
C ILE A 136 -23.49 9.76 5.87
N ARG A 137 -23.62 8.41 5.93
CA ARG A 137 -23.88 7.67 7.18
C ARG A 137 -23.71 6.14 7.06
N ASN A 138 -22.96 5.59 8.02
CA ASN A 138 -22.97 4.21 8.52
C ASN A 138 -22.64 3.05 7.55
N LEU A 139 -21.34 2.67 7.54
CA LEU A 139 -20.73 1.68 6.64
C LEU A 139 -21.02 0.18 6.98
N ALA A 140 -21.75 -0.14 8.06
CA ALA A 140 -21.85 -1.51 8.57
C ALA A 140 -22.94 -2.36 7.89
N ASN A 141 -24.14 -1.80 7.70
CA ASN A 141 -25.20 -2.42 6.87
C ASN A 141 -24.84 -2.41 5.37
N ALA A 142 -23.70 -1.81 5.00
CA ALA A 142 -23.41 -1.45 3.62
C ALA A 142 -23.26 -2.66 2.69
N LEU A 143 -22.72 -3.81 3.09
CA LEU A 143 -22.41 -4.87 2.12
C LEU A 143 -23.67 -5.49 1.47
N GLU A 144 -24.68 -5.86 2.27
CA GLU A 144 -25.93 -6.43 1.75
C GLU A 144 -26.86 -5.35 1.16
N THR A 145 -26.78 -4.13 1.69
CA THR A 145 -27.46 -2.95 1.13
C THR A 145 -26.86 -2.56 -0.23
N TYR A 146 -25.54 -2.68 -0.41
CA TYR A 146 -24.80 -2.27 -1.60
C TYR A 146 -25.08 -3.17 -2.80
N GLU A 147 -25.21 -4.50 -2.65
CA GLU A 147 -25.65 -5.34 -3.78
C GLU A 147 -27.09 -5.00 -4.23
N LYS A 148 -27.98 -4.57 -3.29
CA LYS A 148 -29.33 -4.11 -3.62
C LYS A 148 -29.37 -2.70 -4.23
N TRP A 149 -28.64 -1.74 -3.65
CA TRP A 149 -28.72 -0.32 -3.99
C TRP A 149 -27.76 0.06 -5.12
N SER A 150 -26.51 -0.42 -5.10
CA SER A 150 -25.50 -0.04 -6.11
C SER A 150 -25.68 -0.74 -7.45
N GLY A 151 -26.50 -1.78 -7.55
CA GLY A 151 -26.70 -2.59 -8.76
C GLY A 151 -25.52 -3.49 -9.17
N GLN A 152 -24.36 -3.36 -8.51
CA GLN A 152 -23.21 -4.22 -8.73
C GLN A 152 -23.46 -5.63 -8.20
N ARG A 153 -22.82 -6.63 -8.83
CA ARG A 153 -22.96 -8.05 -8.47
C ARG A 153 -21.60 -8.71 -8.34
N ILE A 154 -21.40 -9.51 -7.29
CA ILE A 154 -20.18 -10.33 -7.14
C ILE A 154 -20.09 -11.37 -8.28
N SER A 155 -18.95 -11.41 -8.97
CA SER A 155 -18.68 -12.37 -10.04
C SER A 155 -18.27 -13.72 -9.44
N LYS A 156 -19.25 -14.61 -9.23
CA LYS A 156 -19.02 -15.96 -8.65
C LYS A 156 -17.97 -16.79 -9.41
N ALA A 157 -17.85 -16.62 -10.73
CA ALA A 157 -16.88 -17.32 -11.57
C ALA A 157 -15.42 -16.87 -11.37
N LYS A 158 -15.19 -15.70 -10.76
CA LYS A 158 -13.85 -15.14 -10.48
C LYS A 158 -13.53 -15.07 -8.97
N SER A 159 -14.57 -15.13 -8.15
CA SER A 159 -14.50 -15.15 -6.70
C SER A 159 -14.21 -16.56 -6.20
N ALA A 160 -13.43 -16.69 -5.13
CA ALA A 160 -12.97 -18.00 -4.64
C ALA A 160 -12.76 -18.01 -3.13
N LEU A 161 -13.06 -19.15 -2.52
CA LEU A 161 -12.93 -19.39 -1.08
C LEU A 161 -11.71 -20.28 -0.82
N PHE A 162 -10.79 -19.79 0.02
CA PHE A 162 -9.53 -20.46 0.38
C PHE A 162 -9.62 -20.95 1.82
N PRO A 163 -10.02 -22.21 2.07
CA PRO A 163 -10.12 -22.76 3.41
C PRO A 163 -8.73 -23.00 4.02
N SER A 164 -8.60 -22.85 5.34
CA SER A 164 -7.41 -23.32 6.03
C SER A 164 -7.37 -24.85 6.15
N LYS A 165 -6.17 -25.42 6.17
CA LYS A 165 -5.89 -26.85 6.42
C LYS A 165 -6.45 -27.42 7.74
N TYR A 166 -6.99 -26.57 8.61
CA TYR A 166 -7.59 -26.93 9.91
C TYR A 166 -9.13 -26.89 9.90
N ILE A 167 -9.79 -26.53 8.79
CA ILE A 167 -11.25 -26.55 8.73
C ILE A 167 -11.76 -28.00 8.66
N THR A 168 -12.92 -28.28 9.23
CA THR A 168 -13.56 -29.60 9.06
C THR A 168 -14.08 -29.78 7.62
N PRO A 169 -14.11 -31.01 7.07
CA PRO A 169 -14.72 -31.26 5.76
C PRO A 169 -16.21 -30.88 5.69
N ALA A 170 -16.93 -30.99 6.81
CA ALA A 170 -18.34 -30.60 6.90
C ALA A 170 -18.52 -29.08 6.79
N SER A 171 -17.81 -28.30 7.61
CA SER A 171 -17.86 -26.83 7.58
C SER A 171 -17.39 -26.28 6.23
N LYS A 172 -16.36 -26.89 5.62
CA LYS A 172 -15.90 -26.55 4.27
C LYS A 172 -17.01 -26.75 3.22
N ARG A 173 -17.70 -27.90 3.22
CA ARG A 173 -18.82 -28.15 2.30
C ARG A 173 -19.97 -27.16 2.52
N GLY A 174 -20.29 -26.84 3.77
CA GLY A 174 -21.27 -25.82 4.12
C GLY A 174 -20.95 -24.45 3.53
N LEU A 175 -19.73 -23.94 3.76
CA LEU A 175 -19.29 -22.65 3.23
C LEU A 175 -19.32 -22.58 1.70
N LEU A 176 -18.87 -23.63 1.01
CA LEU A 176 -18.91 -23.69 -0.47
C LEU A 176 -20.35 -23.73 -0.99
N ARG A 177 -21.25 -24.47 -0.33
CA ARG A 177 -22.68 -24.52 -0.69
C ARG A 177 -23.39 -23.18 -0.47
N ILE A 178 -23.11 -22.49 0.65
CA ILE A 178 -23.76 -21.22 1.00
C ILE A 178 -23.27 -20.08 0.09
N THR A 179 -21.96 -19.96 -0.13
CA THR A 179 -21.40 -18.89 -0.98
C THR A 179 -21.64 -19.14 -2.48
N GLY A 180 -21.58 -20.40 -2.92
CA GLY A 180 -21.53 -20.76 -4.34
C GLY A 180 -20.23 -20.33 -5.00
N PHE A 181 -19.15 -20.14 -4.24
CA PHE A 181 -17.80 -19.88 -4.76
C PHE A 181 -17.03 -21.20 -4.96
N LEU A 182 -16.08 -21.19 -5.90
CA LEU A 182 -15.15 -22.30 -6.09
C LEU A 182 -14.08 -22.33 -4.99
N GLU A 183 -13.56 -23.53 -4.67
CA GLU A 183 -12.40 -23.66 -3.79
C GLU A 183 -11.13 -23.16 -4.49
N GLY A 184 -10.51 -22.12 -3.92
CA GLY A 184 -9.25 -21.58 -4.37
C GLY A 184 -8.05 -22.41 -3.90
N LYS A 185 -7.07 -22.61 -4.80
CA LYS A 185 -5.78 -23.25 -4.50
C LYS A 185 -4.64 -22.24 -4.63
N PHE A 186 -3.58 -22.43 -3.84
CA PHE A 186 -2.36 -21.61 -3.94
C PHE A 186 -1.31 -22.26 -4.88
N PRO A 187 -0.51 -21.48 -5.62
CA PRO A 187 -0.51 -20.01 -5.66
C PRO A 187 -1.72 -19.43 -6.44
N VAL A 188 -2.21 -18.27 -6.02
CA VAL A 188 -3.31 -17.55 -6.70
C VAL A 188 -2.84 -16.17 -7.16
N THR A 189 -3.21 -15.78 -8.38
CA THR A 189 -2.92 -14.42 -8.87
C THR A 189 -3.83 -13.37 -8.21
N TYR A 190 -3.21 -12.33 -7.67
CA TYR A 190 -3.83 -11.13 -7.12
C TYR A 190 -3.03 -9.90 -7.58
N LEU A 191 -3.70 -8.91 -8.20
CA LEU A 191 -3.06 -7.70 -8.76
C LEU A 191 -1.85 -7.97 -9.71
N GLY A 192 -1.84 -9.13 -10.37
CA GLY A 192 -0.76 -9.57 -11.27
C GLY A 192 0.27 -10.51 -10.62
N GLU A 193 0.21 -10.70 -9.31
CA GLU A 193 1.21 -11.43 -8.50
C GLU A 193 0.72 -12.74 -7.91
N PRO A 194 1.56 -13.79 -7.82
CA PRO A 194 1.21 -15.05 -7.18
C PRO A 194 1.33 -14.94 -5.65
N LEU A 195 0.21 -14.95 -4.93
CA LEU A 195 0.21 -15.10 -3.47
C LEU A 195 0.57 -16.56 -3.12
N VAL A 196 1.56 -16.76 -2.23
CA VAL A 196 2.16 -18.08 -1.93
C VAL A 196 2.01 -18.45 -0.45
N SER A 197 1.47 -19.64 -0.17
CA SER A 197 1.23 -20.13 1.21
C SER A 197 2.43 -20.88 1.84
N ARG A 198 3.42 -21.32 1.05
CA ARG A 198 4.60 -22.11 1.51
C ARG A 198 5.93 -21.46 1.09
N LYS A 199 7.06 -22.14 1.35
CA LYS A 199 8.39 -21.75 0.80
C LYS A 199 8.32 -21.65 -0.72
N SER A 200 9.04 -20.70 -1.32
CA SER A 200 9.07 -20.53 -2.77
C SER A 200 10.01 -21.54 -3.42
N THR A 201 9.54 -22.24 -4.45
CA THR A 201 10.36 -23.08 -5.33
C THR A 201 10.58 -22.32 -6.64
N SER A 202 11.67 -22.60 -7.37
CA SER A 202 11.96 -22.04 -8.71
C SER A 202 10.76 -22.09 -9.66
N ARG A 203 10.01 -23.19 -9.65
CA ARG A 203 8.78 -23.43 -10.43
C ARG A 203 7.70 -22.34 -10.28
N ILE A 204 7.70 -21.53 -9.21
CA ILE A 204 6.75 -20.41 -9.06
C ILE A 204 7.07 -19.29 -10.06
N MET A 205 8.32 -19.15 -10.52
CA MET A 205 8.72 -18.10 -11.48
C MET A 205 8.35 -18.40 -12.93
N GLU A 206 8.02 -19.65 -13.26
CA GLU A 206 7.80 -20.06 -14.65
C GLU A 206 6.74 -19.21 -15.39
N PRO A 207 5.61 -18.80 -14.79
CA PRO A 207 4.65 -17.91 -15.46
C PRO A 207 5.20 -16.50 -15.75
N LEU A 208 6.15 -15.99 -14.96
CA LEU A 208 6.86 -14.73 -15.25
C LEU A 208 7.85 -14.92 -16.40
N VAL A 209 8.67 -15.98 -16.35
CA VAL A 209 9.63 -16.28 -17.42
C VAL A 209 8.89 -16.47 -18.74
N GLU A 210 7.77 -17.18 -18.73
CA GLU A 210 6.93 -17.41 -19.90
C GLU A 210 6.27 -16.12 -20.42
N LYS A 211 5.82 -15.22 -19.53
CA LYS A 211 5.32 -13.88 -19.90
C LYS A 211 6.42 -13.02 -20.53
N ILE A 212 7.66 -13.17 -20.08
CA ILE A 212 8.84 -12.52 -20.65
C ILE A 212 9.19 -13.15 -22.02
N ARG A 213 9.23 -14.48 -22.16
CA ARG A 213 9.43 -15.18 -23.44
C ARG A 213 8.43 -14.70 -24.50
N LYS A 214 7.14 -14.65 -24.15
CA LYS A 214 6.07 -14.16 -25.05
C LYS A 214 6.23 -12.70 -25.45
N LYS A 215 6.66 -11.82 -24.53
CA LYS A 215 7.01 -10.42 -24.84
C LYS A 215 8.19 -10.34 -25.82
N ILE A 216 9.27 -11.09 -25.58
CA ILE A 216 10.47 -11.11 -26.44
C ILE A 216 10.12 -11.65 -27.84
N ALA A 217 9.36 -12.75 -27.92
CA ALA A 217 8.88 -13.30 -29.19
C ALA A 217 8.05 -12.27 -29.98
N GLY A 218 7.06 -11.64 -29.34
CA GLY A 218 6.23 -10.59 -29.93
C GLY A 218 6.96 -9.29 -30.31
N TRP A 219 8.24 -9.14 -29.94
CA TRP A 219 9.12 -8.06 -30.39
C TRP A 219 10.14 -8.51 -31.43
N LYS A 220 10.56 -9.78 -31.42
CA LYS A 220 11.49 -10.37 -32.42
C LYS A 220 10.93 -10.26 -33.84
N PHE A 221 9.61 -10.36 -34.00
CA PHE A 221 8.91 -10.20 -35.28
C PHE A 221 8.61 -8.73 -35.66
N LYS A 222 9.12 -7.74 -34.92
CA LYS A 222 8.94 -6.31 -35.26
C LYS A 222 10.24 -5.71 -35.78
N LEU A 223 10.13 -4.89 -36.82
CA LEU A 223 11.22 -4.09 -37.40
C LEU A 223 11.60 -2.92 -36.48
N LEU A 224 12.10 -3.25 -35.29
CA LEU A 224 12.58 -2.33 -34.27
C LEU A 224 14.09 -2.17 -34.36
N SER A 225 14.56 -0.91 -34.34
CA SER A 225 15.98 -0.58 -34.23
C SER A 225 16.59 -1.08 -32.91
N GLN A 226 17.92 -1.18 -32.84
CA GLN A 226 18.63 -1.61 -31.62
C GLN A 226 18.30 -0.72 -30.41
N GLY A 227 18.21 0.60 -30.61
CA GLY A 227 17.75 1.55 -29.58
C GLY A 227 16.30 1.30 -29.14
N GLY A 228 15.37 1.08 -30.08
CA GLY A 228 13.98 0.74 -29.77
C GLY A 228 13.84 -0.56 -28.98
N ARG A 229 14.64 -1.58 -29.33
CA ARG A 229 14.73 -2.84 -28.56
C ARG A 229 15.28 -2.59 -27.15
N LEU A 230 16.36 -1.83 -27.00
CA LEU A 230 16.96 -1.50 -25.71
C LEU A 230 15.99 -0.75 -24.79
N ILE A 231 15.20 0.18 -25.32
CA ILE A 231 14.14 0.90 -24.58
C ILE A 231 13.06 -0.09 -24.08
N LEU A 232 12.60 -1.02 -24.93
CA LEU A 232 11.62 -2.04 -24.52
C LEU A 232 12.18 -2.99 -23.44
N LEU A 233 13.45 -3.39 -23.54
CA LEU A 233 14.12 -4.14 -22.47
C LEU A 233 14.16 -3.33 -21.16
N ARG A 234 14.67 -2.08 -21.22
CA ARG A 234 14.93 -1.21 -20.06
C ARG A 234 13.67 -0.71 -19.36
N HIS A 235 12.53 -0.58 -20.05
CA HIS A 235 11.29 -0.04 -19.47
C HIS A 235 10.17 -1.09 -19.34
N VAL A 236 10.09 -2.09 -20.23
CA VAL A 236 8.95 -3.03 -20.29
C VAL A 236 9.30 -4.45 -19.82
N LEU A 237 10.56 -4.89 -19.90
CA LEU A 237 10.97 -6.13 -19.22
C LEU A 237 11.46 -5.90 -17.81
N SER A 238 12.31 -4.91 -17.54
CA SER A 238 12.86 -4.64 -16.19
C SER A 238 11.78 -4.53 -15.10
N SER A 239 10.66 -3.89 -15.43
CA SER A 239 9.51 -3.67 -14.55
C SER A 239 8.75 -4.96 -14.21
N MET A 240 8.84 -6.02 -15.05
CA MET A 240 8.14 -7.28 -14.82
C MET A 240 8.75 -8.08 -13.63
N PRO A 241 10.06 -8.38 -13.57
CA PRO A 241 10.67 -8.91 -12.36
C PRO A 241 10.55 -7.97 -11.17
N ILE A 242 10.69 -6.64 -11.32
CA ILE A 242 10.60 -5.73 -10.16
C ILE A 242 9.25 -5.86 -9.45
N HIS A 243 8.15 -5.94 -10.20
CA HIS A 243 6.82 -6.14 -9.62
C HIS A 243 6.70 -7.51 -8.91
N TRP A 244 7.26 -8.58 -9.48
CA TRP A 244 7.27 -9.93 -8.88
C TRP A 244 8.17 -10.06 -7.64
N MET A 245 9.38 -9.51 -7.70
CA MET A 245 10.35 -9.55 -6.62
C MET A 245 9.91 -8.74 -5.40
N SER A 246 8.90 -7.87 -5.52
CA SER A 246 8.29 -7.20 -4.36
C SER A 246 7.64 -8.19 -3.37
N VAL A 247 7.14 -9.32 -3.86
CA VAL A 247 6.44 -10.37 -3.10
C VAL A 247 7.32 -11.61 -2.89
N ILE A 248 8.17 -11.90 -3.88
CA ILE A 248 8.96 -13.12 -3.97
C ILE A 248 10.39 -12.89 -3.43
N ASN A 249 10.95 -13.88 -2.74
CA ASN A 249 12.29 -13.81 -2.14
C ASN A 249 13.41 -13.47 -3.16
N VAL A 250 13.76 -12.19 -3.29
CA VAL A 250 15.03 -11.71 -3.85
C VAL A 250 15.61 -10.64 -2.91
N PRO A 251 16.88 -10.72 -2.46
CA PRO A 251 17.41 -9.87 -1.38
C PRO A 251 17.17 -8.36 -1.55
N LEU A 252 17.43 -7.83 -2.75
CA LEU A 252 17.30 -6.40 -3.06
C LEU A 252 15.86 -5.89 -2.96
N ALA A 253 14.90 -6.59 -3.56
CA ALA A 253 13.50 -6.19 -3.53
C ALA A 253 12.85 -6.44 -2.16
N ARG A 254 13.30 -7.48 -1.45
CA ARG A 254 12.91 -7.77 -0.06
C ARG A 254 13.35 -6.65 0.90
N ARG A 255 14.49 -5.97 0.64
CA ARG A 255 14.88 -4.72 1.31
C ARG A 255 13.93 -3.56 0.89
N SER A 256 13.73 -3.33 -0.40
CA SER A 256 12.85 -2.26 -0.93
C SER A 256 11.42 -2.29 -0.35
N THR A 257 10.75 -3.45 -0.39
CA THR A 257 9.38 -3.60 0.13
C THR A 257 9.33 -3.50 1.66
N ALA A 258 10.41 -3.85 2.37
CA ALA A 258 10.50 -3.62 3.81
C ALA A 258 10.56 -2.11 4.13
N LEU A 259 11.31 -1.32 3.34
CA LEU A 259 11.42 0.13 3.51
C LEU A 259 10.08 0.84 3.32
N THR A 260 9.31 0.51 2.28
CA THR A 260 7.97 1.10 2.06
C THR A 260 6.93 0.74 3.13
N THR A 261 7.23 -0.25 3.98
CA THR A 261 6.29 -0.84 4.93
C THR A 261 6.63 -0.52 6.38
N ALA A 262 7.92 -0.42 6.71
CA ALA A 262 8.38 0.12 7.98
C ALA A 262 8.15 1.64 8.09
N TRP A 263 7.93 2.32 6.95
CA TRP A 263 7.78 3.78 6.91
C TRP A 263 6.67 4.27 5.94
N PRO A 264 5.89 5.30 6.32
CA PRO A 264 5.78 5.84 7.68
C PRO A 264 5.04 4.84 8.61
N PRO A 265 5.32 4.84 9.93
CA PRO A 265 4.72 3.87 10.86
C PRO A 265 3.18 3.90 10.94
N SER A 266 2.55 4.99 10.51
CA SER A 266 1.09 5.14 10.41
C SER A 266 0.42 4.32 9.30
N ARG A 267 1.19 3.59 8.48
CA ARG A 267 0.64 2.69 7.46
C ARG A 267 -0.02 1.45 8.10
N LEU A 268 -1.21 1.09 7.60
CA LEU A 268 -1.95 -0.13 7.98
C LEU A 268 -1.06 -1.39 8.03
N VAL A 269 -0.14 -1.52 7.08
CA VAL A 269 0.74 -2.70 6.97
C VAL A 269 1.78 -2.74 8.09
N ALA A 270 2.20 -1.60 8.65
CA ALA A 270 3.04 -1.56 9.85
C ALA A 270 2.23 -2.03 11.07
N ALA A 271 1.08 -1.40 11.34
CA ALA A 271 0.19 -1.73 12.46
C ALA A 271 -0.28 -3.20 12.47
N VAL A 272 -0.66 -3.75 11.30
CA VAL A 272 -1.04 -5.17 11.16
C VAL A 272 0.13 -6.10 11.46
N ASN A 273 1.35 -5.75 11.08
CA ASN A 273 2.53 -6.56 11.40
C ASN A 273 2.91 -6.45 12.89
N GLU A 274 2.82 -5.25 13.48
CA GLU A 274 3.07 -5.05 14.91
C GLU A 274 2.10 -5.86 15.78
N ALA A 275 0.78 -5.72 15.56
CA ALA A 275 -0.24 -6.48 16.27
C ALA A 275 -0.08 -8.01 16.12
N LYS A 276 0.48 -8.46 14.99
CA LYS A 276 0.68 -9.87 14.63
C LYS A 276 1.97 -10.48 15.17
N TYR A 277 3.03 -9.71 15.30
CA TYR A 277 4.37 -10.20 15.63
C TYR A 277 4.95 -9.63 16.92
N CYS A 278 4.71 -8.35 17.23
CA CYS A 278 5.27 -7.65 18.39
C CYS A 278 4.50 -7.96 19.68
N ARG A 279 3.16 -7.89 19.66
CA ARG A 279 2.26 -8.02 20.82
C ARG A 279 2.54 -6.99 21.92
N ASN A 280 3.55 -7.27 22.76
CA ASN A 280 3.99 -6.48 23.90
C ASN A 280 5.45 -6.02 23.77
N ASP A 281 6.23 -6.57 22.85
CA ASP A 281 7.58 -6.09 22.57
C ASP A 281 7.50 -4.83 21.69
N HIS A 282 8.39 -3.84 21.86
CA HIS A 282 8.54 -2.79 20.86
C HIS A 282 9.18 -3.35 19.56
N ILE A 283 8.88 -2.76 18.41
CA ILE A 283 9.30 -3.30 17.11
C ILE A 283 10.83 -3.43 16.95
N LEU A 284 11.60 -2.53 17.57
CA LEU A 284 13.07 -2.60 17.60
C LEU A 284 13.64 -3.71 18.52
N VAL A 285 12.87 -4.18 19.50
CA VAL A 285 13.27 -5.26 20.42
C VAL A 285 12.97 -6.65 19.83
N ARG A 286 11.97 -6.73 18.94
CA ARG A 286 11.32 -7.97 18.51
C ARG A 286 12.13 -8.79 17.48
N LYS A 287 13.20 -9.46 17.91
CA LYS A 287 14.06 -10.37 17.09
C LYS A 287 13.23 -11.42 16.31
N GLY A 288 13.52 -11.63 15.02
CA GLY A 288 12.73 -12.51 14.15
C GLY A 288 12.81 -14.00 14.50
N ARG A 289 11.67 -14.71 14.58
CA ARG A 289 11.59 -16.15 14.93
C ARG A 289 11.38 -17.02 13.69
N PRO A 290 11.82 -18.30 13.65
CA PRO A 290 11.75 -19.16 12.44
C PRO A 290 10.36 -19.27 11.77
N ASN A 291 9.30 -19.24 12.59
CA ASN A 291 7.90 -19.34 12.16
C ASN A 291 7.26 -18.00 11.72
N ASP A 292 7.97 -16.87 11.91
CA ASP A 292 7.54 -15.58 11.40
C ASP A 292 7.69 -15.53 9.87
N SER A 293 6.91 -14.69 9.19
CA SER A 293 6.92 -14.65 7.73
C SER A 293 8.28 -14.23 7.17
N ARG A 294 8.51 -14.60 5.91
CA ARG A 294 9.72 -14.22 5.15
C ARG A 294 9.83 -12.70 5.00
N PHE A 295 8.69 -12.00 5.01
CA PHE A 295 8.59 -10.55 4.96
C PHE A 295 8.90 -9.90 6.32
N TRP A 296 8.28 -10.35 7.41
CA TRP A 296 8.57 -9.87 8.77
C TRP A 296 10.05 -10.03 9.14
N ARG A 297 10.62 -11.20 8.86
CA ARG A 297 12.07 -11.46 9.04
C ARG A 297 12.97 -10.69 8.07
N SER A 298 12.43 -9.83 7.20
CA SER A 298 13.21 -8.84 6.46
C SER A 298 13.09 -7.47 7.09
N MET A 299 11.88 -7.09 7.52
CA MET A 299 11.67 -5.85 8.24
C MET A 299 12.52 -5.81 9.51
N VAL A 300 12.46 -6.83 10.37
CA VAL A 300 13.28 -6.89 11.60
C VAL A 300 14.79 -6.86 11.31
N ALA A 301 15.23 -7.37 10.15
CA ALA A 301 16.65 -7.34 9.79
C ALA A 301 17.13 -5.94 9.36
N ILE A 302 16.28 -5.15 8.68
CA ILE A 302 16.63 -3.83 8.14
C ILE A 302 16.20 -2.68 9.04
N ILE A 303 15.23 -2.89 9.94
CA ILE A 303 14.66 -1.85 10.82
C ILE A 303 15.73 -1.09 11.63
N PRO A 304 16.78 -1.71 12.20
CA PRO A 304 17.86 -0.97 12.83
C PRO A 304 18.57 0.00 11.87
N GLU A 305 18.90 -0.45 10.65
CA GLU A 305 19.54 0.37 9.60
C GLU A 305 18.64 1.55 9.16
N VAL A 306 17.32 1.36 9.20
CA VAL A 306 16.31 2.37 8.85
C VAL A 306 16.12 3.39 9.97
N MET A 307 15.98 2.93 11.22
CA MET A 307 15.84 3.81 12.40
C MET A 307 17.11 4.60 12.70
N ASP A 308 18.27 4.13 12.24
CA ASP A 308 19.52 4.91 12.21
C ASP A 308 19.39 6.18 11.36
N ASN A 309 18.68 6.09 10.23
CA ASN A 309 18.47 7.18 9.27
C ASN A 309 17.27 8.08 9.62
N ILE A 310 16.62 7.85 10.77
CA ILE A 310 15.44 8.57 11.22
C ILE A 310 15.79 9.51 12.39
N LYS A 311 15.19 10.71 12.40
CA LYS A 311 15.05 11.60 13.56
C LYS A 311 13.57 11.91 13.75
N ILE A 312 13.10 12.01 14.99
CA ILE A 312 11.72 12.39 15.29
C ILE A 312 11.68 13.82 15.84
N LEU A 313 10.83 14.64 15.23
CA LEU A 313 10.40 15.92 15.77
C LEU A 313 9.12 15.69 16.60
N VAL A 314 9.30 15.69 17.92
CA VAL A 314 8.22 15.50 18.90
C VAL A 314 7.22 16.65 18.80
N ARG A 315 5.94 16.29 18.73
CA ARG A 315 4.77 17.18 18.81
C ARG A 315 3.76 16.63 19.81
N GLY A 316 3.00 15.60 19.43
CA GLY A 316 1.98 14.97 20.29
C GLY A 316 2.52 13.95 21.29
N GLY A 317 3.79 13.55 21.15
CA GLY A 317 4.45 12.61 22.07
C GLY A 317 3.90 11.19 22.02
N ASN A 318 3.41 10.73 20.86
CA ASN A 318 2.94 9.37 20.62
C ASN A 318 4.07 8.42 20.16
N SER A 319 5.23 8.95 19.76
CA SER A 319 6.47 8.17 19.60
C SER A 319 6.94 7.55 20.91
N SER A 320 7.72 6.47 20.81
CA SER A 320 8.27 5.77 21.97
C SER A 320 9.25 6.66 22.75
N PHE A 321 9.14 6.68 24.08
CA PHE A 321 10.14 7.33 24.92
C PHE A 321 11.51 6.66 24.79
N TRP A 322 11.55 5.32 24.75
CA TRP A 322 12.78 4.54 24.84
C TRP A 322 13.51 4.31 23.52
N PHE A 323 12.79 3.89 22.48
CA PHE A 323 13.39 3.26 21.30
C PHE A 323 13.43 4.16 20.06
N ASP A 324 12.64 5.24 20.06
CA ASP A 324 12.59 6.20 18.97
C ASP A 324 13.67 7.27 19.12
N ARG A 325 14.26 7.72 18.00
CA ARG A 325 15.34 8.72 18.03
C ARG A 325 14.81 10.15 17.99
N TRP A 326 14.22 10.59 19.10
CA TRP A 326 13.78 11.98 19.30
C TRP A 326 14.85 12.90 19.90
N LEU A 327 15.79 12.36 20.69
CA LEU A 327 17.01 13.06 21.11
C LEU A 327 18.06 13.10 19.98
N ALA A 328 19.01 14.03 20.09
CA ALA A 328 20.07 14.23 19.08
C ALA A 328 21.11 13.09 19.09
N SER A 329 21.43 12.56 20.27
CA SER A 329 22.47 11.56 20.51
C SER A 329 22.08 10.16 20.00
N SER A 330 21.16 9.49 20.69
CA SER A 330 20.75 8.09 20.45
C SER A 330 19.38 7.81 21.06
N PRO A 331 18.70 6.71 20.69
CA PRO A 331 17.56 6.21 21.47
C PRO A 331 17.98 5.91 22.92
N LEU A 332 17.15 6.28 23.89
CA LEU A 332 17.47 6.11 25.31
C LEU A 332 17.78 4.65 25.68
N SER A 333 17.11 3.70 25.01
CA SER A 333 17.27 2.24 25.17
C SER A 333 18.67 1.69 24.88
N VAL A 334 19.56 2.45 24.25
CA VAL A 334 20.94 2.00 23.95
C VAL A 334 21.83 2.01 25.20
N ARG A 335 21.46 2.75 26.24
CA ARG A 335 22.23 2.94 27.49
C ARG A 335 21.34 2.85 28.73
N THR A 336 20.31 2.01 28.67
CA THR A 336 19.37 1.73 29.77
C THR A 336 19.13 0.24 29.77
N GLU A 337 19.64 -0.47 30.77
CA GLU A 337 19.76 -1.94 30.70
C GLU A 337 18.44 -2.65 31.04
N ASP A 338 17.64 -2.08 31.95
CA ASP A 338 16.30 -2.56 32.29
C ASP A 338 15.20 -1.55 31.89
N ILE A 339 14.38 -1.92 30.90
CA ILE A 339 13.24 -1.10 30.42
C ILE A 339 11.93 -1.75 30.88
N SER A 340 11.44 -1.32 32.05
CA SER A 340 10.22 -1.85 32.69
C SER A 340 8.96 -1.63 31.84
N ASN A 341 8.76 -0.42 31.31
CA ASN A 341 7.64 -0.07 30.43
C ASN A 341 8.13 0.21 28.99
N ASN A 342 8.31 -0.86 28.22
CA ASN A 342 8.75 -0.80 26.82
C ASN A 342 7.72 -0.16 25.84
N LYS A 343 6.51 0.17 26.31
CA LYS A 343 5.45 0.84 25.52
C LYS A 343 5.25 2.31 25.89
N MET A 344 6.04 2.84 26.82
CA MET A 344 5.94 4.24 27.26
C MET A 344 6.13 5.20 26.07
N CYS A 345 5.18 6.11 25.91
CA CYS A 345 5.19 7.17 24.92
C CYS A 345 5.77 8.46 25.52
N ILE A 346 6.34 9.34 24.70
CA ILE A 346 6.99 10.58 25.19
C ILE A 346 6.02 11.48 25.98
N LYS A 347 4.73 11.49 25.61
CA LYS A 347 3.67 12.24 26.31
C LYS A 347 3.38 11.72 27.72
N ASP A 348 3.69 10.46 28.01
CA ASP A 348 3.44 9.83 29.32
C ASP A 348 4.45 10.37 30.36
N CYS A 349 5.57 10.95 29.89
CA CYS A 349 6.55 11.68 30.70
C CYS A 349 6.19 13.17 30.90
N TRP A 350 4.97 13.61 30.59
CA TRP A 350 4.54 15.01 30.72
C TRP A 350 3.57 15.23 31.89
N LEU A 351 3.78 16.33 32.61
CA LEU A 351 2.90 16.82 33.66
C LEU A 351 2.54 18.29 33.33
N ASN A 352 1.25 18.62 33.34
CA ASN A 352 0.74 19.99 33.09
C ASN A 352 1.33 20.66 31.82
N ASN A 353 1.45 19.91 30.73
CA ASN A 353 2.10 20.29 29.46
C ASN A 353 3.62 20.58 29.53
N ASN A 354 4.29 20.37 30.66
CA ASN A 354 5.76 20.39 30.78
C ASN A 354 6.31 18.95 30.88
N TRP A 355 7.63 18.79 31.00
CA TRP A 355 8.23 17.50 31.39
C TRP A 355 7.99 17.24 32.88
N ASN A 356 7.77 15.99 33.27
CA ASN A 356 7.80 15.58 34.67
C ASN A 356 9.26 15.31 35.07
N SER A 357 9.88 16.24 35.80
CA SER A 357 11.29 16.15 36.23
C SER A 357 11.57 14.89 37.03
N ASP A 358 10.67 14.55 37.94
CA ASP A 358 10.92 13.58 39.00
C ASP A 358 10.82 12.16 38.42
N LEU A 359 9.82 11.95 37.55
CA LEU A 359 9.68 10.75 36.73
C LEU A 359 10.83 10.59 35.72
N LEU A 360 11.35 11.67 35.13
CA LEU A 360 12.54 11.56 34.28
C LEU A 360 13.78 11.16 35.11
N LEU A 361 13.93 11.71 36.32
CA LEU A 361 15.04 11.38 37.21
C LEU A 361 15.03 9.90 37.60
N GLU A 362 13.86 9.35 37.92
CA GLU A 362 13.63 7.93 38.20
C GLU A 362 13.95 7.04 36.97
N LEU A 363 13.51 7.44 35.77
CA LEU A 363 13.60 6.60 34.58
C LEU A 363 14.98 6.64 33.88
N VAL A 364 15.70 7.77 33.90
CA VAL A 364 16.95 7.94 33.13
C VAL A 364 18.12 8.54 33.90
N GLY A 365 17.94 8.89 35.18
CA GLY A 365 18.96 9.54 36.00
C GLY A 365 19.16 11.03 35.70
N ALA A 366 19.95 11.71 36.54
CA ALA A 366 20.13 13.15 36.51
C ALA A 366 20.71 13.68 35.18
N ASP A 367 21.83 13.10 34.71
CA ASP A 367 22.55 13.56 33.53
C ASP A 367 21.68 13.60 32.27
N ARG A 368 20.85 12.56 32.08
CA ARG A 368 19.93 12.45 30.93
C ARG A 368 18.65 13.24 31.14
N THR A 369 18.22 13.43 32.39
CA THR A 369 17.13 14.38 32.70
C THR A 369 17.53 15.79 32.27
N MET A 370 18.78 16.21 32.48
CA MET A 370 19.31 17.48 31.96
C MET A 370 19.32 17.54 30.42
N GLU A 371 19.77 16.46 29.72
CA GLU A 371 19.70 16.38 28.25
C GLU A 371 18.24 16.54 27.73
N ILE A 372 17.26 15.92 28.40
CA ILE A 372 15.85 15.95 28.02
C ILE A 372 15.18 17.30 28.34
N LEU A 373 15.45 17.88 29.51
CA LEU A 373 14.90 19.18 29.90
C LEU A 373 15.39 20.32 29.00
N HIS A 374 16.65 20.27 28.55
CA HIS A 374 17.19 21.22 27.57
C HIS A 374 16.56 21.04 26.16
N ASN A 375 16.02 19.87 25.83
CA ASN A 375 15.37 19.57 24.55
C ASN A 375 13.84 19.68 24.65
N VAL A 376 13.33 20.89 24.84
CA VAL A 376 11.88 21.18 24.92
C VAL A 376 11.19 20.88 23.56
N PRO A 377 10.13 20.05 23.51
CA PRO A 377 9.39 19.76 22.28
C PRO A 377 8.74 21.00 21.64
N ALA A 378 8.94 21.17 20.32
CA ALA A 378 8.44 22.32 19.55
C ALA A 378 6.92 22.23 19.24
N GLY A 379 6.11 22.45 20.28
CA GLY A 379 4.65 22.58 20.18
C GLY A 379 3.89 21.27 20.41
N LYS A 380 3.17 21.17 21.54
CA LYS A 380 2.52 19.93 22.00
C LYS A 380 1.19 19.57 21.33
N ARG A 381 1.08 19.75 20.00
CA ARG A 381 -0.15 19.48 19.22
C ARG A 381 0.14 18.86 17.86
N GLY A 382 -0.67 17.86 17.47
CA GLY A 382 -0.56 17.11 16.22
C GLY A 382 0.17 15.77 16.37
N GLN A 383 0.34 15.04 15.27
CA GLN A 383 1.17 13.83 15.24
C GLN A 383 2.66 14.19 15.21
N ASP A 384 3.51 13.33 15.79
CA ASP A 384 4.97 13.50 15.74
C ASP A 384 5.46 13.36 14.29
N VAL A 385 6.42 14.20 13.90
CA VAL A 385 6.93 14.21 12.52
C VAL A 385 8.24 13.44 12.49
N PHE A 386 8.19 12.27 11.86
CA PHE A 386 9.39 11.48 11.59
C PHE A 386 10.09 12.05 10.34
N ILE A 387 11.40 12.30 10.44
CA ILE A 387 12.25 12.96 9.44
C ILE A 387 13.30 11.97 8.92
N TRP A 388 13.44 11.87 7.60
CA TRP A 388 14.46 11.05 6.93
C TRP A 388 15.76 11.86 6.76
N LYS A 389 16.82 11.49 7.49
CA LYS A 389 18.10 12.25 7.53
C LYS A 389 18.83 12.34 6.18
N PRO A 390 18.84 11.31 5.31
CA PRO A 390 19.51 11.39 3.99
C PRO A 390 18.89 12.38 3.00
N THR A 391 17.84 13.12 3.37
CA THR A 391 17.16 14.09 2.51
C THR A 391 17.07 15.46 3.16
N ALA A 392 17.51 16.50 2.47
CA ALA A 392 17.50 17.87 2.97
C ALA A 392 16.09 18.43 3.27
N ASP A 393 15.06 17.93 2.57
CA ASP A 393 13.65 18.27 2.84
C ASP A 393 12.98 17.33 3.87
N GLY A 394 13.74 16.38 4.43
CA GLY A 394 13.28 15.40 5.41
C GLY A 394 12.36 14.29 4.86
N LYS A 395 12.06 14.25 3.55
CA LYS A 395 11.07 13.33 2.99
C LYS A 395 11.70 12.02 2.54
N PHE A 396 11.27 10.92 3.14
CA PHE A 396 11.62 9.58 2.70
C PHE A 396 11.25 9.33 1.22
N SER A 397 12.19 8.76 0.47
CA SER A 397 11.92 8.13 -0.83
C SER A 397 12.63 6.78 -0.93
N THR A 398 12.05 5.83 -1.68
CA THR A 398 12.60 4.49 -1.84
C THR A 398 13.93 4.46 -2.59
N ALA A 399 14.18 5.45 -3.46
CA ALA A 399 15.44 5.56 -4.19
C ALA A 399 16.59 5.93 -3.25
N ILE A 400 16.44 7.04 -2.52
CA ILE A 400 17.48 7.55 -1.62
C ILE A 400 17.68 6.59 -0.42
N ALA A 401 16.62 5.93 0.04
CA ALA A 401 16.74 4.88 1.04
C ALA A 401 17.46 3.62 0.52
N TRP A 402 17.34 3.28 -0.77
CA TRP A 402 18.12 2.20 -1.39
C TRP A 402 19.58 2.59 -1.64
N GLU A 403 19.90 3.88 -1.76
CA GLU A 403 21.27 4.39 -1.88
C GLU A 403 22.00 4.38 -0.53
N ALA A 404 21.40 4.97 0.50
CA ALA A 404 21.96 5.05 1.86
C ALA A 404 22.25 3.68 2.52
N LEU A 405 21.57 2.63 2.07
CA LEU A 405 21.76 1.25 2.55
C LEU A 405 22.71 0.43 1.66
N ARG A 406 23.03 0.89 0.45
CA ARG A 406 24.05 0.27 -0.41
C ARG A 406 25.45 0.69 0.01
N SER A 407 25.67 1.99 0.18
CA SER A 407 26.96 2.54 0.64
C SER A 407 27.38 2.04 2.04
N ARG A 408 26.44 1.56 2.86
CA ARG A 408 26.76 0.81 4.10
C ARG A 408 27.12 -0.66 3.89
N CYS A 409 26.63 -1.31 2.83
CA CYS A 409 26.93 -2.73 2.54
C CYS A 409 28.29 -2.90 1.86
N ASP A 410 28.71 -1.95 1.02
CA ASP A 410 29.99 -2.05 0.30
C ASP A 410 31.18 -2.02 1.28
N ASN A 411 31.03 -1.33 2.42
CA ASN A 411 31.97 -1.34 3.56
C ASN A 411 32.02 -2.67 4.35
N PHE A 412 31.16 -3.64 4.05
CA PHE A 412 31.17 -5.00 4.63
C PHE A 412 31.61 -6.09 3.64
N CYS A 413 32.16 -5.68 2.48
CA CYS A 413 32.74 -6.59 1.49
C CYS A 413 34.29 -6.61 1.53
N VAL A 414 34.90 -6.07 2.59
CA VAL A 414 36.36 -5.97 2.78
C VAL A 414 36.72 -6.37 4.22
N GLU A 415 36.32 -7.59 4.61
CA GLU A 415 36.80 -8.36 5.78
C GLU A 415 36.51 -9.85 5.54
#